data_AF-A0A8T5AA01-F1
#
_entry.id   AF-A0A8T5AA01-F1
#
_cell.length_a   1.000
_cell.length_b   1.000
_cell.length_c   1.000
_cell.angle_alpha   90.00
_cell.angle_beta   90.00
_cell.angle_gamma   90.00
#
_symmetry.space_group_name_H-M   'P 1'
#
loop_
_entity.id
_entity.type
_entity.pdbx_description
1 polymer ?
#
loop_
_entity_poly.entity_id
_entity_poly.type
_entity_poly.pdbx_seq_one_letter_code
_entity_poly.pdbx_strand_id
1 'polypeptide(L)'
;MREEIEKRILRILINAGLIFLIVFALSFFNISLSSILIIASPSGFTLATAAALIIVIVLFFMVLRVILDLIRVIDVASGSILRYIPGFNPKNEPAIVRALKELLTIFVVAILVSIASPLISSIPEIGGWLSLVVSAAAFIFSIILMYDAGRTIYAAFESSIQAIIDRIVTHSNIGSEEEEKKYA
;
A
#
# COMPACT_ATOMS: atom_id res chain seq x y z
N MET A 1 -12.38 5.06 -16.81
CA MET A 1 -11.36 4.59 -15.84
C MET A 1 -10.24 5.60 -15.63
N ARG A 2 -9.48 6.02 -16.66
CA ARG A 2 -8.34 6.95 -16.50
C ARG A 2 -8.70 8.29 -15.82
N GLU A 3 -9.81 8.90 -16.23
CA GLU A 3 -10.31 10.14 -15.61
C GLU A 3 -10.76 9.97 -14.15
N GLU A 4 -11.30 8.81 -13.78
CA GLU A 4 -11.67 8.54 -12.38
C GLU A 4 -10.44 8.38 -11.50
N ILE A 5 -9.38 7.75 -12.02
CA ILE A 5 -8.11 7.56 -11.31
C ILE A 5 -7.40 8.90 -11.17
N GLU A 6 -7.37 9.71 -12.22
CA GLU A 6 -6.79 11.06 -12.18
C GLU A 6 -7.50 11.93 -11.13
N LYS A 7 -8.84 11.91 -11.11
CA LYS A 7 -9.63 12.58 -10.07
C LYS A 7 -9.32 12.06 -8.66
N ARG A 8 -9.06 10.75 -8.51
CA ARG A 8 -8.69 10.14 -7.21
C ARG A 8 -7.28 10.55 -6.78
N ILE A 9 -6.30 10.50 -7.67
CA ILE A 9 -4.92 10.94 -7.39
C ILE A 9 -4.91 12.42 -7.01
N LEU A 10 -5.61 13.25 -7.77
CA LEU A 10 -5.71 14.68 -7.50
C LEU A 10 -6.39 14.94 -6.14
N ARG A 11 -7.43 14.16 -5.80
CA ARG A 11 -8.08 14.21 -4.49
C ARG A 11 -7.16 13.78 -3.35
N ILE A 12 -6.35 12.73 -3.53
CA ILE A 12 -5.33 12.31 -2.57
C ILE A 12 -4.34 13.45 -2.35
N LEU A 13 -3.84 14.06 -3.43
CA LEU A 13 -2.87 15.14 -3.37
C LEU A 13 -3.43 16.36 -2.62
N ILE A 14 -4.66 16.77 -2.94
CA ILE A 14 -5.33 17.89 -2.27
C ILE A 14 -5.57 17.56 -0.79
N ASN A 15 -6.11 16.39 -0.47
CA ASN A 15 -6.41 16.03 0.91
C ASN A 15 -5.13 15.87 1.76
N ALA A 16 -4.08 15.27 1.20
CA ALA A 16 -2.78 15.15 1.85
C ALA A 16 -2.13 16.53 2.04
N GLY A 17 -2.20 17.41 1.03
CA GLY A 17 -1.73 18.79 1.12
C GLY A 17 -2.48 19.60 2.18
N LEU A 18 -3.80 19.44 2.27
CA LEU A 18 -4.62 20.06 3.32
C LEU A 18 -4.27 19.54 4.72
N ILE A 19 -4.10 18.22 4.89
CA ILE A 19 -3.64 17.65 6.16
C ILE A 19 -2.29 18.24 6.54
N PHE A 20 -1.35 18.26 5.60
CA PHE A 20 -0.02 18.84 5.82
C PHE A 20 -0.11 20.31 6.23
N LEU A 21 -0.92 21.12 5.55
CA LEU A 21 -1.11 22.53 5.86
C LEU A 21 -1.73 22.72 7.26
N ILE A 22 -2.75 21.94 7.61
CA ILE A 22 -3.38 22.01 8.94
C ILE A 22 -2.38 21.63 10.04
N VAL A 23 -1.65 20.51 9.87
CA VAL A 23 -0.64 20.08 10.84
C VAL A 23 0.49 21.09 10.95
N PHE A 24 0.92 21.67 9.83
CA PHE A 24 1.95 22.72 9.80
C PHE A 24 1.47 23.99 10.52
N ALA A 25 0.24 24.41 10.29
CA ALA A 25 -0.36 25.54 11.00
C ALA A 25 -0.45 25.28 12.50
N LEU A 26 -0.91 24.11 12.92
CA LEU A 26 -0.96 23.71 14.33
C LEU A 26 0.42 23.73 15.00
N SER A 27 1.44 23.25 14.28
CA SER A 27 2.84 23.28 14.73
C SER A 27 3.33 24.72 14.97
N PHE A 28 2.99 25.67 14.10
CA PHE A 28 3.34 27.08 14.26
C PHE A 28 2.78 27.70 15.56
N PHE A 29 1.59 27.25 15.99
CA PHE A 29 0.97 27.69 17.25
C PHE A 29 1.45 26.90 18.48
N ASN A 30 2.45 26.01 18.34
CA ASN A 30 2.86 25.05 19.37
C ASN A 30 1.72 24.17 19.90
N ILE A 31 0.66 23.99 19.10
CA ILE A 31 -0.46 23.10 19.44
C ILE A 31 -0.14 21.74 18.84
N SER A 32 0.42 20.84 19.63
CA SER A 32 0.63 19.46 19.18
C SER A 32 -0.68 18.66 19.23
N LEU A 33 -0.84 17.71 18.31
CA LEU A 33 -1.97 16.78 18.32
C LEU A 33 -2.07 15.99 19.63
N SER A 34 -0.92 15.66 20.23
CA SER A 34 -0.81 15.05 21.55
C SER A 34 -1.36 15.97 22.63
N SER A 35 -0.99 17.26 22.64
CA SER A 35 -1.55 18.24 23.58
C SER A 35 -3.07 18.36 23.46
N ILE A 36 -3.63 18.30 22.26
CA ILE A 36 -5.09 18.32 22.06
C ILE A 36 -5.79 17.11 22.70
N LEU A 37 -5.20 15.91 22.59
CA LEU A 37 -5.73 14.70 23.22
C LEU A 37 -5.64 14.73 24.75
N ILE A 38 -4.62 15.38 25.31
CA ILE A 38 -4.35 15.46 26.76
C ILE A 38 -5.19 16.55 27.44
N ILE A 39 -5.50 17.65 26.73
CA ILE A 39 -6.29 18.78 27.23
C ILE A 39 -7.70 18.35 27.69
N ALA A 40 -8.15 17.15 27.36
CA ALA A 40 -9.41 16.59 27.84
C ALA A 40 -9.48 16.32 29.37
N SER A 41 -8.38 16.41 30.15
CA SER A 41 -8.38 15.83 31.52
C SER A 41 -7.88 16.64 32.73
N PRO A 42 -7.60 17.97 32.69
CA PRO A 42 -7.67 18.70 33.98
C PRO A 42 -8.30 20.11 34.00
N SER A 43 -8.42 20.83 32.87
CA SER A 43 -8.81 22.26 32.88
C SER A 43 -10.30 22.54 32.57
N GLY A 44 -11.13 21.50 32.44
CA GLY A 44 -12.55 21.62 32.10
C GLY A 44 -12.80 21.82 30.60
N PHE A 45 -14.07 21.66 30.19
CA PHE A 45 -14.48 21.78 28.79
C PHE A 45 -14.56 23.25 28.38
N THR A 46 -13.49 23.77 27.79
CA THR A 46 -13.43 25.16 27.30
C THR A 46 -13.71 25.21 25.80
N LEU A 47 -14.04 26.39 25.27
CA LEU A 47 -14.27 26.56 23.83
C LEU A 47 -13.05 26.13 22.99
N ALA A 48 -11.83 26.34 23.52
CA ALA A 48 -10.59 25.92 22.88
C ALA A 48 -10.43 24.39 22.84
N THR A 49 -10.80 23.68 23.91
CA THR A 49 -10.75 22.21 23.94
C THR A 49 -11.76 21.61 22.96
N ALA A 50 -12.97 22.19 22.88
CA ALA A 50 -14.00 21.78 21.93
C ALA A 50 -13.57 21.99 20.47
N ALA A 51 -13.01 23.17 20.16
CA ALA A 51 -12.49 23.47 18.82
C ALA A 51 -11.34 22.52 18.42
N ALA A 52 -10.42 22.24 19.35
CA ALA A 52 -9.31 21.34 19.11
C ALA A 52 -9.79 19.89 18.87
N LEU A 53 -10.78 19.41 19.62
CA LEU A 53 -11.43 18.11 19.38
C LEU A 53 -12.08 18.02 18.00
N ILE A 54 -12.80 19.07 17.58
CA ILE A 54 -13.39 19.12 16.23
C ILE A 54 -12.30 19.03 15.16
N ILE A 55 -11.18 19.74 15.33
CA ILE A 55 -10.03 19.68 14.41
C ILE A 55 -9.47 18.26 14.33
N VAL A 56 -9.31 17.57 15.47
CA VAL A 56 -8.84 16.17 15.50
C VAL A 56 -9.82 15.25 14.76
N ILE A 57 -11.12 15.41 14.98
CA ILE A 57 -12.15 14.62 14.29
C ILE A 57 -12.09 14.86 12.77
N VAL A 58 -11.98 16.11 12.33
CA VAL A 58 -11.86 16.47 10.91
C VAL A 58 -10.60 15.86 10.30
N LEU A 59 -9.46 15.96 10.98
CA LEU A 59 -8.20 15.36 10.55
C LEU A 59 -8.32 13.84 10.43
N PHE A 60 -8.94 13.18 11.40
CA PHE A 60 -9.19 11.74 11.37
C PHE A 60 -9.98 11.33 10.13
N PHE A 61 -11.09 12.00 9.82
CA PHE A 61 -11.87 11.72 8.61
C PHE A 61 -11.11 12.04 7.32
N MET A 62 -10.28 13.07 7.30
CA MET A 62 -9.43 13.38 6.15
C MET A 62 -8.41 12.27 5.89
N VAL A 63 -7.73 11.78 6.94
CA VAL A 63 -6.77 10.69 6.84
C VAL A 63 -7.46 9.42 6.32
N LEU A 64 -8.64 9.07 6.86
CA LEU A 64 -9.41 7.93 6.37
C LEU A 64 -9.73 8.04 4.87
N ARG A 65 -10.13 9.22 4.39
CA ARG A 65 -10.37 9.45 2.95
C ARG A 65 -9.12 9.22 2.12
N VAL A 66 -7.97 9.76 2.56
CA VAL A 66 -6.69 9.57 1.86
C VAL A 66 -6.34 8.10 1.77
N ILE A 67 -6.49 7.34 2.87
CA ILE A 67 -6.20 5.90 2.89
C ILE A 67 -7.12 5.13 1.92
N LEU A 68 -8.43 5.40 1.94
CA LEU A 68 -9.39 4.71 1.07
C LEU A 68 -9.15 4.99 -0.42
N ASP A 69 -8.82 6.25 -0.76
CA ASP A 69 -8.49 6.60 -2.13
C ASP A 69 -7.14 5.99 -2.54
N LEU A 70 -6.16 5.94 -1.63
CA LEU A 70 -4.86 5.34 -1.87
C LEU A 70 -4.98 3.85 -2.20
N ILE A 71 -5.74 3.07 -1.41
CA ILE A 71 -6.00 1.63 -1.69
C ILE A 71 -6.55 1.44 -3.12
N ARG A 72 -7.48 2.27 -3.56
CA ARG A 72 -8.02 2.19 -4.92
C ARG A 72 -7.02 2.59 -6.00
N VAL A 73 -6.12 3.54 -5.72
CA VAL A 73 -5.05 3.88 -6.67
C VAL A 73 -4.06 2.72 -6.80
N ILE A 74 -3.73 2.04 -5.70
CA ILE A 74 -2.87 0.85 -5.70
C ILE A 74 -3.47 -0.27 -6.56
N ASP A 75 -4.78 -0.51 -6.41
CA ASP A 75 -5.51 -1.51 -7.19
C ASP A 75 -5.37 -1.29 -8.70
N VAL A 76 -5.37 -0.03 -9.15
CA VAL A 76 -5.23 0.28 -10.57
C VAL A 76 -3.77 0.38 -11.01
N ALA A 77 -2.89 0.92 -10.16
CA ALA A 77 -1.47 1.05 -10.43
C ALA A 77 -0.82 -0.32 -10.65
N SER A 78 -1.15 -1.31 -9.81
CA SER A 78 -0.67 -2.69 -9.94
C SER A 78 -1.00 -3.30 -11.31
N GLY A 79 -2.20 -3.07 -11.84
CA GLY A 79 -2.59 -3.51 -13.18
C GLY A 79 -1.87 -2.76 -14.32
N SER A 80 -1.50 -1.50 -14.11
CA SER A 80 -0.83 -0.67 -15.13
C SER A 80 0.68 -0.93 -15.21
N ILE A 81 1.34 -1.21 -14.07
CA ILE A 81 2.77 -1.52 -14.01
C ILE A 81 3.08 -2.81 -14.79
N LEU A 82 2.20 -3.81 -14.72
CA LEU A 82 2.43 -5.08 -15.41
C LEU A 82 2.48 -4.95 -16.94
N ARG A 83 1.74 -4.00 -17.51
CA ARG A 83 1.74 -3.72 -18.96
C ARG A 83 3.09 -3.22 -19.48
N TYR A 84 3.94 -2.72 -18.58
CA TYR A 84 5.25 -2.18 -18.91
C TYR A 84 6.40 -3.19 -18.76
N ILE A 85 6.12 -4.43 -18.31
CA ILE A 85 7.16 -5.47 -18.18
C ILE A 85 7.21 -6.27 -19.49
N PRO A 86 8.22 -6.06 -20.36
CA PRO A 86 8.37 -6.82 -21.60
C PRO A 86 8.76 -8.28 -21.32
N GLY A 87 8.09 -9.24 -21.97
CA GLY A 87 8.38 -10.69 -21.84
C GLY A 87 7.39 -11.48 -20.99
N PHE A 88 6.27 -10.87 -20.58
CA PHE A 88 5.29 -11.49 -19.70
C PHE A 88 4.30 -12.40 -20.42
N ASN A 89 4.06 -13.59 -19.87
CA ASN A 89 3.09 -14.53 -20.41
C ASN A 89 1.67 -14.11 -19.97
N PRO A 90 0.74 -13.79 -20.88
CA PRO A 90 -0.59 -13.25 -20.53
C PRO A 90 -1.46 -14.21 -19.70
N LYS A 91 -1.10 -15.50 -19.62
CA LYS A 91 -1.79 -16.48 -18.78
C LYS A 91 -1.60 -16.25 -17.28
N ASN A 92 -0.48 -15.64 -16.86
CA ASN A 92 -0.13 -15.42 -15.45
C ASN A 92 -0.30 -13.96 -14.99
N GLU A 93 -0.77 -13.09 -15.89
CA GLU A 93 -1.05 -11.68 -15.63
C GLU A 93 -1.86 -11.45 -14.33
N PRO A 94 -2.99 -12.13 -14.09
CA PRO A 94 -3.79 -11.87 -12.88
C PRO A 94 -3.08 -12.29 -11.58
N ALA A 95 -2.24 -13.33 -11.61
CA ALA A 95 -1.49 -13.77 -10.45
C ALA A 95 -0.41 -12.76 -10.06
N ILE A 96 0.35 -12.25 -11.03
CA ILE A 96 1.44 -11.32 -10.70
C ILE A 96 0.92 -9.91 -10.37
N VAL A 97 -0.19 -9.47 -10.98
CA VAL A 97 -0.86 -8.23 -10.54
C VAL A 97 -1.29 -8.34 -9.07
N ARG A 98 -1.83 -9.50 -8.67
CA ARG A 98 -2.21 -9.75 -7.28
C ARG A 98 -1.00 -9.67 -6.34
N ALA A 99 0.09 -10.34 -6.68
CA ALA A 99 1.30 -10.30 -5.85
C ALA A 99 1.90 -8.88 -5.76
N LEU A 100 1.89 -8.12 -6.87
CA LEU A 100 2.36 -6.74 -6.90
C LEU A 100 1.47 -5.84 -6.03
N LYS A 101 0.16 -6.03 -6.08
CA LYS A 101 -0.80 -5.33 -5.21
C LYS A 101 -0.52 -5.61 -3.73
N GLU A 102 -0.30 -6.88 -3.37
CA GLU A 102 0.02 -7.28 -2.00
C GLU A 102 1.33 -6.62 -1.53
N LEU A 103 2.38 -6.66 -2.36
CA LEU A 103 3.67 -6.06 -2.05
C LEU A 103 3.60 -4.53 -1.92
N LEU A 104 2.85 -3.87 -2.80
CA LEU A 104 2.66 -2.42 -2.73
C LEU A 104 1.81 -2.01 -1.52
N THR A 105 0.87 -2.87 -1.12
CA THR A 105 0.09 -2.68 0.12
C THR A 105 0.99 -2.74 1.36
N ILE A 106 1.94 -3.70 1.42
CA ILE A 106 2.93 -3.77 2.52
C ILE A 106 3.69 -2.44 2.64
N PHE A 107 4.18 -1.92 1.51
CA PHE A 107 4.97 -0.69 1.49
C PHE A 107 4.16 0.51 2.01
N VAL A 108 2.90 0.62 1.59
CA VAL A 108 1.99 1.68 2.05
C VAL A 108 1.69 1.57 3.54
N VAL A 109 1.41 0.37 4.04
CA VAL A 109 1.18 0.14 5.47
C VAL A 109 2.42 0.51 6.29
N ALA A 110 3.61 0.11 5.84
CA ALA A 110 4.87 0.46 6.50
C ALA A 110 5.10 1.98 6.56
N ILE A 111 4.84 2.71 5.47
CA ILE A 111 4.94 4.17 5.45
C ILE A 111 3.94 4.80 6.42
N LEU A 112 2.68 4.37 6.38
CA LEU A 112 1.64 4.92 7.25
C LEU A 112 1.98 4.73 8.72
N VAL A 113 2.44 3.54 9.09
CA VAL A 113 2.85 3.22 10.47
C VAL A 113 4.08 4.03 10.86
N SER A 114 5.07 4.19 9.98
CA SER A 114 6.26 5.00 10.24
C SER A 114 5.91 6.47 10.51
N ILE A 115 4.97 7.04 9.74
CA ILE A 115 4.49 8.42 9.94
C ILE A 115 3.64 8.54 11.20
N ALA A 116 2.77 7.56 11.48
CA ALA A 116 1.85 7.58 12.61
C ALA A 116 2.53 7.26 13.96
N SER A 117 3.58 6.43 13.95
CA SER A 117 4.27 5.96 15.16
C SER A 117 4.74 7.09 16.09
N PRO A 118 5.46 8.14 15.64
CA PRO A 118 5.88 9.23 16.53
C PRO A 118 4.68 10.02 17.09
N LEU A 119 3.57 10.12 16.35
CA LEU A 119 2.36 10.78 16.83
C LEU A 119 1.69 9.95 17.93
N ILE A 120 1.62 8.63 17.75
CA ILE A 120 1.04 7.70 18.71
C ILE A 120 1.91 7.62 19.98
N SER A 121 3.23 7.54 19.83
CA SER A 121 4.15 7.43 20.98
C SER A 121 4.20 8.68 21.84
N SER A 122 3.79 9.82 21.29
CA SER A 122 3.71 11.11 22.00
C SER A 122 2.52 11.21 22.96
N ILE A 123 1.63 10.21 23.01
CA ILE A 123 0.52 10.17 23.96
C ILE A 123 1.05 9.72 25.33
N PRO A 124 0.86 10.51 26.41
CA PRO A 124 1.30 10.14 27.75
C PRO A 124 0.69 8.82 28.22
N GLU A 125 1.43 8.11 29.07
CA GLU A 125 1.06 6.86 29.76
C GLU A 125 0.82 5.64 28.85
N ILE A 126 0.15 5.78 27.72
CA ILE A 126 -0.27 4.67 26.85
C ILE A 126 0.38 4.67 25.48
N GLY A 127 0.93 5.79 25.02
CA GLY A 127 1.41 5.96 23.64
C GLY A 127 2.52 5.00 23.24
N GLY A 128 3.45 4.70 24.15
CA GLY A 128 4.52 3.72 23.92
C GLY A 128 3.97 2.31 23.67
N TRP A 129 3.03 1.87 24.52
CA TRP A 129 2.36 0.56 24.36
C TRP A 129 1.52 0.50 23.09
N LEU A 130 0.77 1.57 22.81
CA LEU A 130 -0.07 1.64 21.61
C LEU A 130 0.77 1.61 20.33
N SER A 131 1.89 2.36 20.30
CA SER A 131 2.81 2.37 19.16
C SER A 131 3.45 1.00 18.93
N LEU A 132 3.84 0.30 20.01
CA LEU A 132 4.37 -1.05 19.93
C LEU A 132 3.34 -2.02 19.36
N VAL A 133 2.11 -2.01 19.87
CA VAL A 133 1.02 -2.89 19.39
C VAL A 133 0.73 -2.63 17.91
N VAL A 134 0.60 -1.36 17.51
CA VAL A 134 0.36 -0.98 16.10
C VAL A 134 1.51 -1.43 15.21
N SER A 135 2.75 -1.21 15.63
CA SER A 135 3.94 -1.61 14.86
C SER A 135 4.07 -3.12 14.73
N ALA A 136 3.81 -3.87 15.82
CA ALA A 136 3.83 -5.33 15.82
C ALA A 136 2.71 -5.91 14.94
N ALA A 137 1.50 -5.36 15.02
CA ALA A 137 0.38 -5.77 14.17
C ALA A 137 0.69 -5.53 12.68
N ALA A 138 1.25 -4.36 12.36
CA ALA A 138 1.67 -4.03 11.00
C ALA A 138 2.78 -4.97 10.49
N PHE A 139 3.73 -5.34 11.36
CA PHE A 139 4.80 -6.28 11.02
C PHE A 139 4.26 -7.68 10.73
N ILE A 140 3.39 -8.22 11.60
CA ILE A 140 2.75 -9.52 11.39
C ILE A 140 1.94 -9.50 10.09
N PHE A 141 1.15 -8.45 9.87
CA PHE A 141 0.37 -8.29 8.64
C PHE A 141 1.26 -8.25 7.40
N SER A 142 2.40 -7.56 7.48
CA SER A 142 3.39 -7.49 6.40
C SER A 142 4.00 -8.86 6.08
N ILE A 143 4.31 -9.67 7.09
CA ILE A 143 4.81 -11.04 6.88
C ILE A 143 3.76 -11.89 6.15
N ILE A 144 2.50 -11.83 6.56
CA ILE A 144 1.41 -12.60 5.95
C ILE A 144 1.26 -12.23 4.47
N LEU A 145 1.22 -10.93 4.16
CA LEU A 145 1.13 -10.46 2.77
C LEU A 145 2.38 -10.82 1.96
N MET A 146 3.57 -10.76 2.56
CA MET A 146 4.81 -11.11 1.88
C MET A 146 4.85 -12.60 1.52
N TYR A 147 4.30 -13.45 2.39
CA TYR A 147 4.14 -14.88 2.12
C TYR A 147 3.18 -15.14 0.95
N ASP A 148 2.00 -14.50 0.93
CA ASP A 148 1.01 -14.69 -0.15
C ASP A 148 1.56 -14.16 -1.50
N ALA A 149 2.22 -13.00 -1.48
CA ALA A 149 2.86 -12.42 -2.66
C ALA A 149 3.98 -13.33 -3.18
N GLY A 150 4.84 -13.81 -2.29
CA GLY A 150 5.96 -14.71 -2.63
C GLY A 150 5.47 -16.02 -3.22
N ARG A 151 4.46 -16.66 -2.62
CA ARG A 151 3.84 -17.88 -3.15
C ARG A 151 3.25 -17.66 -4.54
N THR A 152 2.56 -16.55 -4.73
CA THR A 152 1.91 -16.21 -6.00
C THR A 152 2.93 -15.94 -7.10
N ILE A 153 4.03 -15.23 -6.78
CA ILE A 153 5.15 -15.00 -7.68
C ILE A 153 5.81 -16.33 -8.06
N TYR A 154 6.08 -17.21 -7.08
CA TYR A 154 6.70 -18.51 -7.32
C TYR A 154 5.91 -19.36 -8.31
N ALA A 155 4.60 -19.50 -8.11
CA ALA A 155 3.73 -20.26 -9.02
C ALA A 155 3.72 -19.67 -10.44
N ALA A 156 3.78 -18.35 -10.55
CA ALA A 156 3.84 -17.68 -11.85
C ALA A 156 5.20 -17.86 -12.56
N PHE A 157 6.30 -17.93 -11.81
CA PHE A 157 7.61 -18.29 -12.35
C PHE A 157 7.68 -19.74 -12.79
N GLU A 158 7.18 -20.67 -11.97
CA GLU A 158 7.17 -22.11 -12.27
C GLU A 158 6.46 -22.41 -13.60
N SER A 159 5.26 -21.87 -13.77
CA SER A 159 4.50 -22.00 -15.03
C SER A 159 5.17 -21.32 -16.23
N SER A 160 5.91 -20.24 -16.02
CA SER A 160 6.67 -19.57 -17.09
C SER A 160 7.88 -20.41 -17.53
N ILE A 161 8.57 -21.04 -16.58
CA ILE A 161 9.69 -21.96 -16.85
C ILE A 161 9.20 -23.19 -17.61
N GLN A 162 8.09 -23.80 -17.17
CA GLN A 162 7.47 -24.94 -17.87
C GLN A 162 7.12 -24.57 -19.32
N ALA A 163 6.54 -23.39 -19.57
CA ALA A 163 6.22 -22.94 -20.92
C ALA A 163 7.46 -22.74 -21.82
N ILE A 164 8.60 -22.34 -21.26
CA ILE A 164 9.87 -22.24 -21.99
C ILE A 164 10.40 -23.63 -22.32
N ILE A 165 10.39 -24.54 -21.34
CA ILE A 165 10.84 -25.93 -21.54
C ILE A 165 9.99 -26.60 -22.62
N ASP A 166 8.67 -26.49 -22.57
CA ASP A 166 7.77 -27.06 -23.57
C ASP A 166 8.06 -26.54 -24.99
N ARG A 167 8.37 -25.24 -25.13
CA ARG A 167 8.76 -24.65 -26.42
C ARG A 167 10.07 -25.21 -26.94
N ILE A 168 11.07 -25.40 -26.07
CA ILE A 168 12.37 -25.95 -26.45
C ILE A 168 12.22 -27.41 -26.90
N VAL A 169 11.47 -28.21 -26.14
CA VAL A 169 11.20 -29.63 -26.46
C VAL A 169 10.39 -29.77 -27.75
N THR A 170 9.40 -28.90 -27.96
CA THR A 170 8.62 -28.90 -29.21
C THR A 170 9.49 -28.56 -30.42
N HIS A 171 10.37 -27.56 -30.30
CA HIS A 171 11.30 -27.21 -31.39
C HIS A 171 12.35 -28.29 -31.65
N SER A 172 12.83 -29.01 -30.64
CA SER A 172 13.78 -30.11 -30.84
C SER A 172 13.17 -31.31 -31.54
N ASN A 173 11.90 -31.65 -31.22
CA ASN A 173 11.21 -32.78 -31.86
C ASN A 173 10.84 -32.49 -33.32
N ILE A 174 10.51 -31.25 -33.67
CA ILE A 174 10.25 -30.85 -35.06
C ILE A 174 11.53 -30.94 -35.91
N GLY A 175 12.69 -30.60 -35.35
CA GLY A 175 13.98 -30.75 -36.03
C GLY A 175 14.34 -32.21 -36.35
N SER A 176 13.99 -33.15 -35.46
CA SER A 176 14.25 -34.58 -35.70
C SER A 176 13.33 -35.21 -36.75
N GLU A 177 12.05 -34.78 -36.86
CA GLU A 177 11.13 -35.31 -37.87
C GLU A 177 11.44 -34.79 -39.29
N GLU A 178 11.98 -33.57 -39.43
CA GLU A 178 12.42 -33.04 -40.73
C GLU A 178 13.70 -33.70 -41.24
N GLU A 179 14.61 -34.12 -40.36
CA GLU A 179 15.79 -34.90 -40.77
C GLU A 179 15.41 -36.33 -41.17
N GLU A 180 14.52 -37.00 -40.45
CA GLU A 180 14.10 -38.38 -40.77
C GLU A 180 13.39 -38.47 -42.14
N LYS A 181 12.60 -37.47 -42.53
CA LYS A 181 11.98 -37.37 -43.86
C LYS A 181 12.95 -37.01 -44.99
N LYS A 182 14.14 -36.49 -44.68
CA LYS A 182 15.15 -36.09 -45.68
C LYS A 182 16.06 -37.26 -46.07
N TYR A 183 16.11 -38.31 -45.25
CA TYR A 183 16.92 -39.50 -45.45
C TYR A 183 16.10 -40.80 -45.69
N ALA A 184 14.78 -40.69 -45.76
CA ALA A 184 13.86 -41.76 -46.20
C ALA A 184 13.40 -41.53 -47.65
#